data_AF-A0A2T5XY89-F1
#
_entry.id   AF-A0A2T5XY89-F1
#
_cell.length_a   1.000
_cell.length_b   1.000
_cell.length_c   1.000
_cell.angle_alpha   90.00
_cell.angle_beta   90.00
_cell.angle_gamma   90.00
#
_symmetry.space_group_name_H-M   'P 1'
#
loop_
_entity.id
_entity.type
_entity.pdbx_description
1 polymer ?
#
loop_
_entity_poly.entity_id
_entity_poly.type
_entity_poly.pdbx_seq_one_letter_code
_entity_poly.pdbx_strand_id
1 'polypeptide(L)'
;MADNYEKSKANVAKYGTLVNLCYPEYNGKLNKKNYLEILGGEPQYGNWCSTIEEEEYPKAFKMHIEDGEADDEVLFDISYQGNPFYLVAETGAYDWVGSGGYIIMFYEPVSRIVLFTFDFT
;
A
#
# COMPACT_ATOMS: atom_id res chain seq x y z
N MET A 1 -2.83 -16.14 -10.25
CA MET A 1 -2.21 -14.80 -10.33
C MET A 1 -1.98 -14.38 -11.79
N ALA A 2 -1.23 -15.14 -12.61
CA ALA A 2 -1.02 -14.81 -14.03
C ALA A 2 -2.31 -14.64 -14.84
N ASP A 3 -3.27 -15.56 -14.71
CA ASP A 3 -4.56 -15.48 -15.42
C ASP A 3 -5.38 -14.25 -15.02
N ASN A 4 -5.29 -13.83 -13.76
CA ASN A 4 -5.98 -12.65 -13.26
C ASN A 4 -5.31 -11.37 -13.79
N TYR A 5 -3.98 -11.34 -13.82
CA TYR A 5 -3.24 -10.24 -14.43
C TYR A 5 -3.60 -10.05 -15.92
N GLU A 6 -3.62 -11.13 -16.70
CA GLU A 6 -3.99 -11.05 -18.12
C GLU A 6 -5.44 -10.59 -18.32
N LYS A 7 -6.36 -11.03 -17.45
CA LYS A 7 -7.74 -10.52 -17.43
C LYS A 7 -7.82 -9.03 -17.08
N SER A 8 -7.11 -8.57 -16.04
CA SER A 8 -7.02 -7.14 -15.70
C SER A 8 -6.50 -6.32 -16.87
N LYS A 9 -5.44 -6.79 -17.53
CA LYS A 9 -4.85 -6.15 -18.71
C LYS A 9 -5.86 -6.05 -19.87
N ALA A 10 -6.61 -7.12 -20.13
CA ALA A 10 -7.67 -7.12 -21.16
C ALA A 10 -8.80 -6.15 -20.81
N ASN A 11 -9.21 -6.09 -19.53
CA ASN A 11 -10.23 -5.15 -19.05
C ASN A 11 -9.77 -3.69 -19.19
N VAL A 12 -8.53 -3.37 -18.79
CA VAL A 12 -7.98 -2.01 -18.96
C VAL A 12 -7.92 -1.63 -20.43
N ALA A 13 -7.52 -2.54 -21.32
CA ALA A 13 -7.51 -2.29 -22.76
C ALA A 13 -8.92 -2.03 -23.33
N LYS A 14 -9.95 -2.72 -22.81
CA LYS A 14 -11.34 -2.57 -23.24
C LYS A 14 -12.02 -1.30 -22.68
N TYR A 15 -11.81 -1.00 -21.40
CA TYR A 15 -12.55 0.02 -20.67
C TYR A 15 -11.76 1.31 -20.40
N GLY A 16 -10.45 1.31 -20.66
CA GLY A 16 -9.56 2.46 -20.43
C GLY A 16 -9.33 2.81 -18.96
N THR A 17 -9.75 1.95 -18.04
CA THR A 17 -9.62 2.14 -16.58
C THR A 17 -9.55 0.80 -15.87
N LEU A 18 -9.04 0.78 -14.64
CA LEU A 18 -9.15 -0.38 -13.78
C LEU A 18 -10.61 -0.59 -13.39
N VAL A 19 -11.07 -1.83 -13.48
CA VAL A 19 -12.40 -2.27 -13.09
C VAL A 19 -12.27 -3.58 -12.30
N ASN A 20 -13.29 -3.92 -11.54
CA ASN A 20 -13.33 -5.19 -10.84
C ASN A 20 -13.12 -6.36 -11.82
N LEU A 21 -12.25 -7.28 -11.43
CA LEU A 21 -11.81 -8.38 -12.28
C LEU A 21 -12.94 -9.32 -12.71
N CYS A 22 -13.83 -9.65 -11.78
CA CYS A 22 -14.91 -10.63 -11.99
C CYS A 22 -16.20 -9.98 -12.51
N TYR A 23 -16.45 -8.73 -12.11
CA TYR A 23 -17.65 -7.97 -12.44
C TYR A 23 -17.28 -6.60 -12.97
N PRO A 24 -16.71 -6.50 -14.20
CA PRO A 24 -16.27 -5.22 -14.77
C PRO A 24 -17.43 -4.23 -14.94
N GLU A 25 -18.65 -4.74 -15.06
CA GLU A 25 -19.90 -3.99 -15.07
C GLU A 25 -20.83 -4.54 -13.97
N TYR A 26 -21.45 -3.64 -13.21
CA TYR A 26 -22.44 -3.98 -12.17
C TYR A 26 -23.59 -2.97 -12.24
N ASN A 27 -24.83 -3.46 -12.29
CA ASN A 27 -26.04 -2.63 -12.45
C ASN A 27 -25.96 -1.64 -13.63
N GLY A 28 -25.42 -2.09 -14.77
CA GLY A 28 -25.30 -1.28 -16.00
C GLY A 28 -24.26 -0.16 -15.93
N LYS A 29 -23.40 -0.14 -14.90
CA LYS A 29 -22.29 0.82 -14.77
C LYS A 29 -20.96 0.08 -14.66
N LEU A 30 -19.87 0.73 -15.08
CA LEU A 30 -18.53 0.21 -14.84
C LEU A 30 -18.25 0.14 -13.34
N ASN A 31 -17.80 -1.03 -12.89
CA ASN A 31 -17.35 -1.25 -11.52
C ASN A 31 -15.88 -0.80 -11.39
N LYS A 32 -15.67 0.52 -11.47
CA LYS A 32 -14.34 1.12 -11.48
C LYS A 32 -13.59 0.88 -10.17
N LYS A 33 -12.29 0.65 -10.28
CA LYS A 33 -11.36 0.50 -9.16
C LYS A 33 -10.32 1.61 -9.19
N ASN A 34 -9.77 1.90 -8.02
CA ASN A 34 -8.79 2.95 -7.87
C ASN A 34 -7.40 2.40 -8.20
N TYR A 35 -6.60 3.21 -8.88
CA TYR A 35 -5.20 2.88 -9.13
C TYR A 35 -4.33 3.09 -7.88
N LEU A 36 -4.71 4.07 -7.05
CA LEU A 36 -4.11 4.40 -5.76
C LEU A 36 -5.26 4.61 -4.78
N GLU A 37 -5.19 3.96 -3.62
CA GLU A 37 -6.21 4.10 -2.59
C GLU A 37 -5.88 5.27 -1.66
N ILE A 38 -4.61 5.44 -1.34
CA ILE A 38 -4.08 6.55 -0.54
C ILE A 38 -2.93 7.22 -1.31
N LEU A 39 -2.87 8.55 -1.25
CA LEU A 39 -1.80 9.37 -1.82
C LEU A 39 -1.38 10.42 -0.79
N GLY A 40 -0.26 10.16 -0.11
CA GLY A 40 0.20 10.91 1.05
C GLY A 40 -0.66 10.72 2.29
N GLY A 41 -0.36 11.47 3.35
CA GLY A 41 -1.02 11.36 4.65
C GLY A 41 -0.30 10.40 5.59
N GLU A 42 -1.03 9.87 6.56
CA GLU A 42 -0.52 8.92 7.53
C GLU A 42 -0.79 7.48 7.07
N PRO A 43 0.18 6.56 7.21
CA PRO A 43 -0.04 5.15 6.92
C PRO A 43 -1.01 4.53 7.93
N GLN A 44 -1.67 3.45 7.55
CA GLN A 44 -2.56 2.70 8.44
C GLN A 44 -1.84 1.49 9.05
N TYR A 45 -2.22 1.16 10.30
CA TYR A 45 -1.78 -0.08 10.94
C TYR A 45 -2.27 -1.30 10.16
N GLY A 46 -1.42 -2.31 10.02
CA GLY A 46 -1.71 -3.54 9.29
C GLY A 46 -0.66 -4.62 9.54
N ASN A 47 -0.77 -5.76 8.85
CA ASN A 47 0.16 -6.88 8.98
C ASN A 47 1.61 -6.48 8.64
N TRP A 48 1.82 -5.48 7.78
CA TRP A 48 3.15 -4.96 7.47
C TRP A 48 3.91 -4.44 8.72
N CYS A 49 3.20 -4.09 9.79
CA CYS A 49 3.74 -3.60 11.05
C CYS A 49 4.43 -4.70 11.89
N SER A 50 4.10 -5.98 11.65
CA SER A 50 4.63 -7.12 12.43
C SER A 50 6.16 -7.14 12.48
N THR A 51 6.82 -6.89 11.35
CA THR A 51 8.29 -6.83 11.30
C THR A 51 8.89 -5.67 12.12
N ILE A 52 8.11 -4.62 12.40
CA ILE A 52 8.52 -3.52 13.27
C ILE A 52 8.39 -3.93 14.74
N GLU A 53 7.25 -4.54 15.10
CA GLU A 53 6.94 -5.03 16.44
C GLU A 53 7.88 -6.15 16.89
N GLU A 54 8.21 -7.06 15.98
CA GLU A 54 9.13 -8.18 16.20
C GLU A 54 10.60 -7.78 16.04
N GLU A 55 10.87 -6.50 15.76
CA GLU A 55 12.20 -5.96 15.54
C GLU A 55 13.00 -6.67 14.41
N GLU A 56 12.33 -7.18 13.37
CA GLU A 56 12.94 -7.90 12.25
C GLU A 56 13.33 -6.99 11.06
N TYR A 57 12.97 -5.71 11.10
CA TYR A 57 13.30 -4.74 10.06
C TYR A 57 14.81 -4.45 9.92
N PRO A 58 15.28 -3.94 8.76
CA PRO A 58 16.69 -3.62 8.57
C PRO A 58 17.17 -2.53 9.53
N LYS A 59 18.15 -2.87 10.38
CA LYS A 59 18.67 -2.01 11.46
C LYS A 59 19.41 -0.74 11.03
N ALA A 60 19.54 -0.51 9.72
CA ALA A 60 19.99 0.77 9.18
C ALA A 60 18.92 1.86 9.35
N PHE A 61 17.65 1.47 9.46
CA PHE A 61 16.52 2.34 9.75
C PHE A 61 16.21 2.32 11.25
N LYS A 62 15.65 3.41 11.75
CA LYS A 62 14.91 3.42 13.01
C LYS A 62 13.44 3.23 12.65
N MET A 63 12.79 2.24 13.24
CA MET A 63 11.34 2.02 13.09
C MET A 63 10.73 1.79 14.46
N HIS A 64 9.69 2.54 14.78
CA HIS A 64 8.94 2.43 16.01
C HIS A 64 7.46 2.74 15.76
N ILE A 65 6.60 2.04 16.50
CA ILE A 65 5.15 2.22 16.49
C ILE A 65 4.74 2.49 17.93
N GLU A 66 3.95 3.53 18.14
CA GLU A 66 3.36 3.86 19.43
C GLU A 66 1.88 4.21 19.27
N ASP A 67 1.11 4.00 20.35
CA ASP A 67 -0.28 4.43 20.41
C ASP A 67 -0.33 5.97 20.47
N GLY A 68 -1.23 6.57 19.70
CA GLY A 68 -1.47 8.01 19.72
C GLY A 68 -2.32 8.47 20.90
N GLU A 69 -2.66 9.76 20.94
CA GLU A 69 -3.46 10.31 22.04
C GLU A 69 -4.97 10.04 21.86
N ALA A 70 -5.42 9.85 20.63
CA ALA A 70 -6.79 9.45 20.35
C ALA A 70 -6.96 7.92 20.34
N ASP A 71 -8.16 7.45 20.68
CA ASP A 71 -8.52 6.04 20.53
C ASP A 71 -8.28 5.59 19.08
N ASP A 72 -7.58 4.47 18.90
CA ASP A 72 -7.18 3.87 17.63
C ASP A 72 -6.19 4.70 16.77
N GLU A 73 -5.59 5.75 17.31
CA GLU A 73 -4.50 6.46 16.65
C GLU A 73 -3.20 5.65 16.80
N VAL A 74 -2.47 5.51 15.68
CA VAL A 74 -1.17 4.82 15.65
C VAL A 74 -0.15 5.77 15.03
N LEU A 75 0.94 6.00 15.74
CA LEU A 75 2.03 6.86 15.32
C LEU A 75 3.21 6.03 14.82
N PHE A 76 3.75 6.42 13.66
CA PHE A 76 4.86 5.73 13.01
C PHE A 76 6.09 6.62 12.98
N ASP A 77 7.15 6.23 13.70
CA ASP A 77 8.46 6.84 13.59
C ASP A 77 9.37 5.96 12.74
N ILE A 78 9.48 6.31 11.45
CA ILE A 78 10.35 5.65 10.49
C ILE A 78 11.37 6.67 9.99
N SER A 79 12.66 6.39 10.22
CA SER A 79 13.72 7.31 9.82
C SER A 79 15.03 6.62 9.40
N TYR A 80 15.79 7.31 8.54
CA TYR A 80 17.16 6.95 8.17
C TYR A 80 18.11 8.08 8.56
N GLN A 81 19.06 7.80 9.46
CA GLN A 81 20.01 8.80 9.97
C GLN A 81 19.32 10.07 10.53
N GLY A 82 18.14 9.90 11.13
CA GLY A 82 17.33 10.99 11.68
C GLY A 82 16.45 11.73 10.66
N ASN A 83 16.51 11.37 9.37
CA ASN A 83 15.61 11.92 8.36
C ASN A 83 14.32 11.07 8.28
N PRO A 84 13.14 11.68 8.40
CA PRO A 84 11.86 10.96 8.43
C PRO A 84 11.45 10.47 7.05
N PHE A 85 10.78 9.31 7.03
CA PHE A 85 10.05 8.82 5.88
C PHE A 85 8.62 9.35 5.88
N TYR A 86 8.13 9.69 4.69
CA TYR A 86 6.76 10.14 4.49
C TYR A 86 6.02 9.14 3.60
N LEU A 87 4.78 8.83 3.94
CA LEU A 87 3.93 8.03 3.06
C LEU A 87 3.80 8.75 1.71
N VAL A 88 4.04 8.01 0.64
CA VAL A 88 3.82 8.47 -0.73
C VAL A 88 2.46 7.97 -1.21
N ALA A 89 2.24 6.66 -1.14
CA ALA A 89 1.00 6.06 -1.61
C ALA A 89 0.79 4.64 -1.09
N GLU A 90 -0.47 4.21 -1.10
CA GLU A 90 -0.90 2.84 -0.88
C GLU A 90 -1.85 2.38 -1.98
N THR A 91 -1.74 1.11 -2.37
CA THR A 91 -2.68 0.48 -3.32
C THR A 91 -2.82 -1.01 -3.04
N GLY A 92 -4.06 -1.51 -3.07
CA GLY A 92 -4.33 -2.93 -3.00
C GLY A 92 -3.81 -3.68 -4.23
N ALA A 93 -2.87 -4.60 -4.06
CA ALA A 93 -2.39 -5.47 -5.14
C ALA A 93 -3.51 -6.31 -5.76
N TYR A 94 -4.54 -6.62 -4.97
CA TYR A 94 -5.71 -7.38 -5.40
C TYR A 94 -6.50 -6.70 -6.53
N ASP A 95 -6.50 -5.38 -6.62
CA ASP A 95 -7.18 -4.67 -7.71
C ASP A 95 -6.43 -4.83 -9.04
N TRP A 96 -5.12 -5.11 -9.00
CA TRP A 96 -4.27 -5.26 -10.17
C TRP A 96 -4.14 -6.71 -10.64
N VAL A 97 -3.84 -7.62 -9.71
CA VAL A 97 -3.53 -9.04 -10.02
C VAL A 97 -4.53 -10.02 -9.44
N GLY A 98 -5.62 -9.53 -8.83
CA GLY A 98 -6.71 -10.36 -8.29
C GLY A 98 -6.34 -11.13 -7.02
N SER A 99 -5.25 -10.77 -6.34
CA SER A 99 -4.79 -11.37 -5.07
C SER A 99 -3.71 -10.48 -4.41
N GLY A 100 -3.43 -10.71 -3.12
CA GLY A 100 -2.45 -9.94 -2.33
C GLY A 100 -3.11 -8.86 -1.47
N GLY A 101 -2.38 -8.26 -0.54
CA GLY A 101 -2.85 -7.11 0.23
C GLY A 101 -2.29 -5.79 -0.30
N TYR A 102 -1.88 -4.87 0.57
CA TYR A 102 -1.46 -3.53 0.13
C TYR A 102 0.01 -3.47 -0.27
N ILE A 103 0.32 -2.64 -1.25
CA ILE A 103 1.67 -2.18 -1.56
C ILE A 103 1.78 -0.77 -0.97
N ILE A 104 2.76 -0.56 -0.10
CA ILE A 104 2.94 0.68 0.64
C ILE A 104 4.31 1.26 0.28
N MET A 105 4.33 2.56 -0.06
CA MET A 105 5.54 3.27 -0.45
C MET A 105 5.78 4.48 0.44
N PHE A 106 6.99 4.59 0.97
CA PHE A 106 7.47 5.75 1.70
C PHE A 106 8.68 6.40 1.02
N TYR A 107 8.90 7.68 1.28
CA TYR A 107 10.02 8.44 0.74
C TYR A 107 10.70 9.30 1.81
N GLU A 108 12.02 9.23 1.85
CA GLU A 108 12.89 10.07 2.66
C GLU A 108 13.61 11.07 1.73
N PRO A 109 13.35 12.40 1.84
CA PRO A 109 13.71 13.37 0.80
C PRO A 109 15.19 13.79 0.74
N VAL A 110 15.94 13.67 1.83
CA VAL A 110 17.34 14.12 1.96
C VAL A 110 18.28 13.14 1.26
N SER A 111 18.22 11.86 1.63
CA SER A 111 19.03 10.79 1.02
C SER A 111 18.36 10.20 -0.21
N ARG A 112 17.09 10.58 -0.47
CA ARG A 112 16.27 10.13 -1.60
C ARG A 112 16.03 8.62 -1.60
N ILE A 113 15.81 8.07 -0.42
CA ILE A 113 15.53 6.65 -0.24
C ILE A 113 14.03 6.43 -0.41
N VAL A 114 13.68 5.41 -1.18
CA VAL A 114 12.31 4.89 -1.25
C VAL A 114 12.26 3.59 -0.45
N LEU A 115 11.34 3.51 0.49
CA LEU A 115 11.02 2.28 1.19
C LEU A 115 9.75 1.70 0.60
N PHE A 116 9.80 0.41 0.28
CA PHE A 116 8.65 -0.36 -0.19
C PHE A 116 8.38 -1.51 0.77
N THR A 117 7.12 -1.67 1.16
CA THR A 117 6.66 -2.81 1.96
C THR A 117 5.31 -3.31 1.46
N PHE A 118 4.91 -4.48 1.95
CA PHE A 118 3.67 -5.14 1.59
C PHE A 118 2.89 -5.50 2.85
N ASP A 119 1.61 -5.20 2.85
CA ASP A 119 0.68 -5.64 3.88
C ASP A 119 0.02 -6.95 3.44
N PHE A 120 0.57 -8.09 3.86
CA PHE A 120 0.04 -9.41 3.51
C PHE A 120 0.15 -10.38 4.68
N THR A 121 -0.60 -11.47 4.60
CA THR A 121 -0.57 -12.61 5.54
C THR A 121 0.03 -13.83 4.86
#